data_AF-A0A1H3N6N6-F1
#
_entry.id   AF-A0A1H3N6N6-F1
#
_cell.length_a   1.000
_cell.length_b   1.000
_cell.length_c   1.000
_cell.angle_alpha   90.00
_cell.angle_beta   90.00
_cell.angle_gamma   90.00
#
_symmetry.space_group_name_H-M   'P 1'
#
loop_
_entity.id
_entity.type
_entity.pdbx_description
1 polymer ?
#
loop_
_entity_poly.entity_id
_entity_poly.type
_entity_poly.pdbx_seq_one_letter_code
_entity_poly.pdbx_strand_id
1 'polypeptide(L)'
;MISTESPDTAVPPEWWRCDKDTLLLAYVAREREKRRLEAEQGQILAEIESRGVKEVTGYATLPGMLVDWVQIKHSEAKARVDRARALNPRQDGGTRIPALAPHAAAAALAGDLGAAQLDPIIAALGALPPTVSAEDRDTGEQILVNLARTAGPRQISHAAKNLRDRLDPDGREPKDPDPAEPRHELGFVTHRDGTHGIKIKTDAETIARLKATLDPLVKPRPASEEEGRDTRSQWERLGDAFAAFVRIGMGNPKIPSQAGDSVHVVVTVGLDELKTGIGRACLDLVGDISATDARLLACDCKVIPVTLGSHGEPLDVGRAQRLATPAQRRALAIRDGGCAFPGCDAPPQQCTAHHIVFWAHHGETRIDNLVLVCGKHHRLIHNSDWEVRIASDGYPEFIPPAFIDPARAPRRNTMHTTRT
;
A
#
# COMPACT_ATOMS: atom_id res chain seq x y z
N MET A 1 17.37 48.11 -24.49
CA MET A 1 18.32 47.15 -25.10
C MET A 1 18.96 46.38 -23.96
N ILE A 2 18.43 45.21 -23.63
CA ILE A 2 19.03 44.30 -22.65
C ILE A 2 19.89 43.36 -23.48
N SER A 3 21.21 43.41 -23.28
CA SER A 3 22.16 42.53 -23.99
C SER A 3 21.77 41.07 -23.76
N THR A 4 21.39 40.41 -24.85
CA THR A 4 21.28 38.95 -24.94
C THR A 4 22.67 38.40 -25.23
N GLU A 5 23.59 38.49 -24.25
CA GLU A 5 24.78 37.65 -24.29
C GLU A 5 24.42 36.29 -23.72
N SER A 6 24.48 35.27 -24.58
CA SER A 6 24.27 33.87 -24.24
C SER A 6 25.33 33.44 -23.22
N PRO A 7 24.96 32.85 -22.06
CA PRO A 7 25.96 32.39 -21.11
C PRO A 7 26.65 31.13 -21.65
N ASP A 8 27.95 31.28 -21.89
CA ASP A 8 28.98 30.28 -21.64
C ASP A 8 28.95 29.00 -22.52
N THR A 9 29.44 29.14 -23.76
CA THR A 9 29.89 28.03 -24.62
C THR A 9 31.26 27.50 -24.19
N ALA A 10 31.50 27.33 -22.90
CA ALA A 10 32.68 26.64 -22.41
C ALA A 10 32.49 25.13 -22.61
N VAL A 11 33.41 24.49 -23.34
CA VAL A 11 33.49 23.02 -23.42
C VAL A 11 33.52 22.51 -21.98
N PRO A 12 32.56 21.65 -21.56
CA PRO A 12 32.56 21.16 -20.19
C PRO A 12 33.88 20.43 -19.92
N PRO A 13 34.54 20.69 -18.78
CA PRO A 13 35.81 20.05 -18.47
C PRO A 13 35.63 18.53 -18.47
N GLU A 14 36.67 17.80 -18.88
CA GLU A 14 36.72 16.35 -18.73
C GLU A 14 36.74 15.99 -17.24
N TRP A 15 35.55 15.87 -16.62
CA TRP A 15 35.40 15.71 -15.16
C TRP A 15 36.22 14.56 -14.57
N TRP A 16 36.46 13.51 -15.36
CA TRP A 16 37.26 12.35 -14.98
C TRP A 16 38.76 12.65 -14.81
N ARG A 17 39.25 13.79 -15.35
CA ARG A 17 40.63 14.27 -15.21
C ARG A 17 40.80 15.32 -14.10
N CYS A 18 39.72 15.85 -13.55
CA CYS A 18 39.79 16.84 -12.48
C CYS A 18 40.24 16.19 -11.16
N ASP A 19 40.98 16.94 -10.35
CA ASP A 19 41.25 16.54 -8.98
C ASP A 19 39.97 16.58 -8.12
N LYS A 20 40.04 15.95 -6.95
CA LYS A 20 38.91 15.82 -6.01
C LYS A 20 38.33 17.18 -5.63
N ASP A 21 39.15 18.18 -5.33
CA ASP A 21 38.68 19.46 -4.78
C ASP A 21 38.01 20.29 -5.87
N THR A 22 38.58 20.31 -7.08
CA THR A 22 37.95 20.90 -8.26
C THR A 22 36.58 20.28 -8.53
N LEU A 23 36.46 18.95 -8.48
CA LEU A 23 35.20 18.24 -8.73
C LEU A 23 34.13 18.59 -7.69
N LEU A 24 34.50 18.58 -6.39
CA LEU A 24 33.58 18.89 -5.30
C LEU A 24 33.13 20.36 -5.33
N LEU A 25 34.05 21.30 -5.56
CA LEU A 25 33.73 22.73 -5.67
C LEU A 25 32.84 23.01 -6.88
N ALA A 26 33.11 22.39 -8.03
CA ALA A 26 32.28 22.53 -9.21
C ALA A 26 30.86 22.03 -8.98
N TYR A 27 30.70 20.88 -8.30
CA TYR A 27 29.37 20.35 -7.97
C TYR A 27 28.59 21.32 -7.07
N VAL A 28 29.20 21.82 -5.99
CA VAL A 28 28.57 22.78 -5.08
C VAL A 28 28.20 24.07 -5.80
N ALA A 29 29.07 24.58 -6.68
CA ALA A 29 28.79 25.78 -7.48
C ALA A 29 27.59 25.58 -8.41
N ARG A 30 27.50 24.42 -9.09
CA ARG A 30 26.37 24.11 -9.99
C ARG A 30 25.06 23.91 -9.25
N GLU A 31 25.11 23.33 -8.05
CA GLU A 31 23.93 23.22 -7.19
C GLU A 31 23.44 24.60 -6.70
N ARG A 32 24.36 25.52 -6.34
CA ARG A 32 24.00 26.92 -6.01
C ARG A 32 23.37 27.64 -7.20
N GLU A 33 23.96 27.48 -8.38
CA GLU A 33 23.45 28.09 -9.60
C GLU A 33 22.05 27.56 -9.96
N LYS A 34 21.84 26.25 -9.85
CA LYS A 34 20.51 25.64 -10.01
C LYS A 34 19.48 26.27 -9.07
N ARG A 35 19.82 26.46 -7.79
CA ARG A 35 18.91 27.07 -6.80
C ARG A 35 18.58 28.53 -7.14
N ARG A 36 19.58 29.30 -7.56
CA ARG A 36 19.40 30.68 -8.03
C ARG A 36 18.45 30.74 -9.22
N LEU A 37 18.66 29.90 -10.23
CA LEU A 37 17.79 29.82 -11.41
C LEU A 37 16.36 29.41 -11.05
N GLU A 38 16.18 28.48 -10.11
CA GLU A 38 14.84 28.14 -9.59
C GLU A 38 14.16 29.32 -8.88
N ALA A 39 14.91 30.13 -8.12
CA ALA A 39 14.39 31.32 -7.45
C ALA A 39 13.95 32.41 -8.46
N GLU A 40 14.75 32.63 -9.51
CA GLU A 40 14.44 33.55 -10.61
C GLU A 40 13.20 33.10 -11.41
N GLN A 41 13.07 31.80 -11.67
CA GLN A 41 11.83 31.25 -12.23
C GLN A 41 10.62 31.56 -11.33
N GLY A 42 10.79 31.51 -10.01
CA GLY A 42 9.77 31.91 -9.04
C GLY A 42 9.34 33.38 -9.17
N GLN A 43 10.28 34.30 -9.39
CA GLN A 43 9.98 35.71 -9.65
C GLN A 43 9.14 35.88 -10.92
N ILE A 44 9.50 35.17 -12.00
CA ILE A 44 8.75 35.18 -13.26
C ILE A 44 7.32 34.64 -13.05
N LEU A 45 7.16 33.54 -12.31
CA LEU A 45 5.84 32.98 -12.00
C LEU A 45 4.96 33.95 -11.21
N ALA A 46 5.52 34.64 -10.21
CA ALA A 46 4.80 35.64 -9.43
C ALA A 46 4.37 36.84 -10.28
N GLU A 47 5.20 37.25 -11.24
CA GLU A 47 4.87 38.32 -12.19
C GLU A 47 3.79 37.90 -13.19
N ILE A 48 3.85 36.66 -13.71
CA ILE A 48 2.78 36.11 -14.58
C ILE A 48 1.45 36.10 -13.83
N GLU A 49 1.43 35.67 -12.57
CA GLU A 49 0.22 35.68 -11.75
C GLU A 49 -0.31 37.11 -11.53
N SER A 50 0.58 38.06 -11.24
CA SER A 50 0.22 39.47 -11.02
C SER A 50 -0.40 40.15 -12.25
N ARG A 51 -0.02 39.71 -13.45
CA ARG A 51 -0.57 40.19 -14.73
C ARG A 51 -1.82 39.45 -15.19
N GLY A 52 -2.21 38.40 -14.47
CA GLY A 52 -3.29 37.50 -14.87
C GLY A 52 -2.76 36.31 -15.70
N VAL A 53 -2.87 35.11 -15.13
CA VAL A 53 -2.33 33.88 -15.73
C VAL A 53 -2.96 33.61 -17.09
N LYS A 54 -4.28 33.78 -17.21
CA LYS A 54 -5.01 33.50 -18.45
C LYS A 54 -4.66 34.52 -19.53
N GLU A 55 -4.50 35.77 -19.15
CA GLU A 55 -4.19 36.90 -20.02
C GLU A 55 -2.78 36.77 -20.61
N VAL A 56 -1.81 36.32 -19.82
CA VAL A 56 -0.42 36.16 -20.26
C VAL A 56 -0.18 34.84 -20.99
N THR A 57 -0.81 33.75 -20.56
CA THR A 57 -0.40 32.39 -20.97
C THR A 57 -1.50 31.59 -21.66
N GLY A 58 -2.76 32.00 -21.57
CA GLY A 58 -3.92 31.25 -22.05
C GLY A 58 -4.40 30.12 -21.12
N TYR A 59 -3.61 29.72 -20.11
CA TYR A 59 -4.00 28.68 -19.15
C TYR A 59 -4.82 29.26 -18.00
N ALA A 60 -5.72 28.45 -17.44
CA ALA A 60 -6.50 28.84 -16.27
C ALA A 60 -5.66 28.93 -14.98
N THR A 61 -4.56 28.17 -14.89
CA THR A 61 -3.73 28.10 -13.67
C THR A 61 -2.26 27.90 -14.00
N LEU A 62 -1.36 28.45 -13.17
CA LEU A 62 0.09 28.25 -13.31
C LEU A 62 0.52 26.78 -13.21
N PRO A 63 -0.02 25.95 -12.29
CA PRO A 63 0.33 24.53 -12.28
C PRO A 63 -0.04 23.81 -13.59
N GLY A 64 -1.19 24.14 -14.18
CA GLY A 64 -1.60 23.60 -15.48
C GLY A 64 -0.63 23.97 -16.59
N MET A 65 -0.22 25.24 -16.66
CA MET A 65 0.81 25.72 -17.59
C MET A 65 2.13 24.97 -17.41
N LEU A 66 2.61 24.83 -16.17
CA LEU A 66 3.90 24.17 -15.90
C LEU A 66 3.89 22.67 -16.21
N VAL A 67 2.77 21.98 -15.99
CA VAL A 67 2.63 20.58 -16.39
C VAL A 67 2.82 20.43 -17.90
N ASP A 68 2.25 21.33 -18.69
CA ASP A 68 2.29 21.26 -20.15
C ASP A 68 3.62 21.78 -20.73
N TRP A 69 4.11 22.94 -20.28
CA TRP A 69 5.34 23.53 -20.84
C TRP A 69 6.62 22.87 -20.33
N VAL A 70 6.64 22.44 -19.08
CA VAL A 70 7.83 21.91 -18.40
C VAL A 70 7.79 20.38 -18.27
N GLN A 71 6.65 19.74 -18.57
CA GLN A 71 6.50 18.28 -18.59
C GLN A 71 6.79 17.63 -17.23
N ILE A 72 6.29 18.24 -16.15
CA ILE A 72 6.44 17.76 -14.76
C ILE A 72 5.11 17.31 -14.16
N LYS A 73 5.17 16.57 -13.05
CA LYS A 73 3.97 16.15 -12.31
C LYS A 73 3.25 17.38 -11.74
N HIS A 74 1.92 17.31 -11.69
CA HIS A 74 1.10 18.38 -11.11
C HIS A 74 1.49 18.73 -9.66
N SER A 75 1.90 17.75 -8.85
CA SER A 75 2.36 17.99 -7.48
C SER A 75 3.64 18.83 -7.43
N GLU A 76 4.57 18.63 -8.36
CA GLU A 76 5.79 19.42 -8.47
C GLU A 76 5.50 20.83 -8.99
N ALA A 77 4.65 20.93 -10.02
CA ALA A 77 4.19 22.22 -10.55
C ALA A 77 3.53 23.07 -9.46
N LYS A 78 2.64 22.46 -8.66
CA LYS A 78 2.02 23.10 -7.50
C LYS A 78 3.06 23.58 -6.48
N ALA A 79 4.04 22.75 -6.12
CA ALA A 79 5.07 23.13 -5.17
C ALA A 79 5.94 24.31 -5.66
N ARG A 80 6.25 24.38 -6.96
CA ARG A 80 6.96 25.54 -7.55
C ARG A 80 6.13 26.82 -7.44
N VAL A 81 4.83 26.75 -7.74
CA VAL A 81 3.92 27.91 -7.65
C VAL A 81 3.70 28.35 -6.20
N ASP A 82 3.53 27.42 -5.27
CA ASP A 82 3.37 27.74 -3.85
C ASP A 82 4.63 28.43 -3.29
N ARG A 83 5.83 27.97 -3.67
CA ARG A 83 7.09 28.66 -3.36
C ARG A 83 7.17 30.05 -4.00
N ALA A 84 6.81 30.17 -5.28
CA ALA A 84 6.81 31.45 -5.98
C ALA A 84 5.94 32.49 -5.26
N ARG A 85 4.73 32.10 -4.84
CA ARG A 85 3.79 32.95 -4.09
C ARG A 85 4.29 33.33 -2.71
N ALA A 86 4.99 32.43 -2.02
CA ALA A 86 5.49 32.69 -0.67
C ALA A 86 6.74 33.59 -0.66
N LEU A 87 7.60 33.47 -1.67
CA LEU A 87 8.90 34.13 -1.71
C LEU A 87 8.88 35.48 -2.44
N ASN A 88 7.84 35.79 -3.20
CA ASN A 88 7.81 36.99 -4.04
C ASN A 88 6.59 37.87 -3.74
N PRO A 89 6.75 39.20 -3.75
CA PRO A 89 5.61 40.10 -3.75
C PRO A 89 4.81 39.92 -5.06
N ARG A 90 3.49 40.03 -4.97
CA ARG A 90 2.57 39.88 -6.10
C ARG A 90 1.47 40.94 -6.07
N GLN A 91 0.73 41.09 -7.15
CA GLN A 91 -0.48 41.91 -7.21
C GLN A 91 -1.72 41.04 -7.35
N ASP A 92 -2.81 41.46 -6.71
CA ASP A 92 -4.12 40.83 -6.82
C ASP A 92 -5.20 41.91 -6.81
N GLY A 93 -5.91 42.08 -7.93
CA GLY A 93 -6.92 43.14 -8.07
C GLY A 93 -6.41 44.57 -7.78
N GLY A 94 -5.14 44.85 -8.07
CA GLY A 94 -4.48 46.13 -7.77
C GLY A 94 -3.94 46.26 -6.34
N THR A 95 -4.16 45.26 -5.47
CA THR A 95 -3.59 45.22 -4.12
C THR A 95 -2.23 44.52 -4.15
N ARG A 96 -1.21 45.17 -3.57
CA ARG A 96 0.11 44.55 -3.41
C ARG A 96 0.10 43.60 -2.22
N ILE A 97 0.46 42.35 -2.47
CA ILE A 97 0.63 41.32 -1.45
C ILE A 97 2.14 41.13 -1.24
N PRO A 98 2.68 41.40 -0.04
CA PRO A 98 4.09 41.21 0.24
C PRO A 98 4.46 39.72 0.22
N ALA A 99 5.75 39.44 0.04
CA ALA A 99 6.27 38.08 0.23
C ALA A 99 6.03 37.63 1.68
N LEU A 100 5.63 36.36 1.85
CA LEU A 100 5.48 35.75 3.17
C LEU A 100 6.83 35.57 3.86
N ALA A 101 7.87 35.26 3.08
CA ALA A 101 9.21 34.93 3.58
C ALA A 101 10.31 35.68 2.79
N PRO A 102 10.48 37.00 3.03
CA PRO A 102 11.47 37.83 2.32
C PRO A 102 12.94 37.44 2.56
N HIS A 103 13.35 37.00 3.75
CA HIS A 103 14.73 36.58 4.02
C HIS A 103 15.05 35.24 3.33
N ALA A 104 14.07 34.32 3.30
CA ALA A 104 14.17 33.07 2.58
C ALA A 104 14.24 33.31 1.07
N ALA A 105 13.52 34.31 0.56
CA ALA A 105 13.60 34.72 -0.84
C ALA A 105 14.98 35.24 -1.21
N ALA A 106 15.57 36.11 -0.38
CA ALA A 106 16.93 36.60 -0.57
C ALA A 106 17.96 35.46 -0.56
N ALA A 107 17.82 34.50 0.36
CA ALA A 107 18.70 33.34 0.44
C ALA A 107 18.53 32.37 -0.74
N ALA A 108 17.32 32.25 -1.30
CA ALA A 108 17.08 31.47 -2.52
C ALA A 108 17.74 32.13 -3.75
N LEU A 109 17.64 33.45 -3.89
CA LEU A 109 18.29 34.21 -4.98
C LEU A 109 19.82 34.21 -4.87
N ALA A 110 20.37 34.10 -3.66
CA ALA A 110 21.80 33.88 -3.45
C ALA A 110 22.26 32.43 -3.77
N GLY A 111 21.32 31.51 -4.04
CA GLY A 111 21.60 30.09 -4.27
C GLY A 111 21.91 29.31 -2.98
N ASP A 112 21.72 29.92 -1.81
CA ASP A 112 22.06 29.31 -0.52
C ASP A 112 21.06 28.24 -0.11
N LEU A 113 19.77 28.49 -0.35
CA LEU A 113 18.68 27.57 0.02
C LEU A 113 17.95 27.04 -1.22
N GLY A 114 17.73 25.72 -1.23
CA GLY A 114 16.90 25.03 -2.24
C GLY A 114 15.51 24.67 -1.71
N ALA A 115 14.67 24.10 -2.58
CA ALA A 115 13.27 23.77 -2.29
C ALA A 115 13.07 23.03 -0.93
N ALA A 116 13.84 21.98 -0.68
CA ALA A 116 13.71 21.17 0.53
C ALA A 116 14.02 21.93 1.85
N GLN A 117 14.80 23.02 1.78
CA GLN A 117 15.08 23.89 2.93
C GLN A 117 14.03 25.00 3.05
N LEU A 118 13.50 25.49 1.92
CA LEU A 118 12.50 26.55 1.87
C LEU A 118 11.11 26.07 2.33
N ASP A 119 10.70 24.87 1.94
CA ASP A 119 9.34 24.38 2.21
C ASP A 119 9.00 24.34 3.71
N PRO A 120 9.86 23.84 4.63
CA PRO A 120 9.58 23.90 6.06
C PRO A 120 9.49 25.32 6.63
N ILE A 121 10.27 26.27 6.10
CA ILE A 121 10.25 27.69 6.53
C ILE A 121 8.93 28.32 6.12
N ILE A 122 8.55 28.17 4.85
CA ILE A 122 7.30 28.68 4.29
C ILE A 122 6.10 28.08 5.05
N ALA A 123 6.11 26.78 5.31
CA ALA A 123 5.04 26.11 6.04
C ALA A 123 4.89 26.62 7.48
N ALA A 124 6.00 26.90 8.17
CA ALA A 124 5.95 27.43 9.54
C ALA A 124 5.43 28.86 9.58
N LEU A 125 5.94 29.75 8.72
CA LEU A 125 5.51 31.15 8.66
C LEU A 125 4.05 31.30 8.22
N GLY A 126 3.61 30.47 7.26
CA GLY A 126 2.22 30.44 6.80
C GLY A 126 1.24 29.89 7.83
N ALA A 127 1.72 29.18 8.84
CA ALA A 127 0.90 28.66 9.94
C ALA A 127 0.78 29.62 11.14
N LEU A 128 1.56 30.71 11.19
CA LEU A 128 1.51 31.66 12.28
C LEU A 128 0.20 32.49 12.25
N PRO A 129 -0.50 32.64 13.38
CA PRO A 129 -1.75 33.38 13.44
C PRO A 129 -1.53 34.89 13.21
N PRO A 130 -2.54 35.63 12.70
CA PRO A 130 -2.43 37.07 12.46
C PRO A 130 -2.07 37.91 13.70
N THR A 131 -2.23 37.35 14.89
CA THR A 131 -1.86 37.96 16.18
C THR A 131 -0.35 38.07 16.39
N VAL A 132 0.46 37.23 15.74
CA VAL A 132 1.92 37.31 15.82
C VAL A 132 2.39 38.58 15.10
N SER A 133 3.18 39.40 15.81
CA SER A 133 3.68 40.67 15.31
C SER A 133 4.55 40.50 14.06
N ALA A 134 4.63 41.55 13.24
CA ALA A 134 5.49 41.53 12.06
C ALA A 134 6.99 41.39 12.44
N GLU A 135 7.39 41.96 13.58
CA GLU A 135 8.76 41.89 14.11
C GLU A 135 9.14 40.47 14.56
N ASP A 136 8.22 39.77 15.24
CA ASP A 136 8.42 38.38 15.65
C ASP A 136 8.46 37.43 14.46
N ARG A 137 7.61 37.68 13.44
CA ARG A 137 7.62 36.94 12.18
C ARG A 137 8.96 37.12 11.46
N ASP A 138 9.43 38.35 11.35
CA ASP A 138 10.71 38.68 10.71
C ASP A 138 11.89 38.03 11.44
N THR A 139 11.96 38.20 12.77
CA THR A 139 12.99 37.58 13.61
C THR A 139 12.96 36.05 13.50
N GLY A 140 11.76 35.46 13.55
CA GLY A 140 11.55 34.03 13.43
C GLY A 140 12.02 33.48 12.07
N GLU A 141 11.71 34.18 10.98
CA GLU A 141 12.22 33.84 9.66
C GLU A 141 13.75 33.89 9.61
N GLN A 142 14.38 34.97 10.08
CA GLN A 142 15.84 35.12 10.07
C GLN A 142 16.54 33.97 10.82
N ILE A 143 16.00 33.56 11.97
CA ILE A 143 16.51 32.41 12.74
C ILE A 143 16.47 31.13 11.89
N LEU A 144 15.34 30.87 11.23
CA LEU A 144 15.18 29.67 10.40
C LEU A 144 16.07 29.69 9.16
N VAL A 145 16.21 30.84 8.50
CA VAL A 145 17.08 31.00 7.32
C VAL A 145 18.54 30.79 7.71
N ASN A 146 18.99 31.36 8.84
CA ASN A 146 20.35 31.18 9.32
C ASN A 146 20.65 29.71 9.66
N LEU A 147 19.72 29.02 10.31
CA LEU A 147 19.84 27.58 10.55
C LEU A 147 19.88 26.79 9.23
N ALA A 148 19.01 27.11 8.28
CA ALA A 148 18.88 26.38 7.03
C ALA A 148 20.14 26.39 6.15
N ARG A 149 21.03 27.38 6.34
CA ARG A 149 22.34 27.45 5.66
C ARG A 149 23.29 26.32 6.06
N THR A 150 23.08 25.71 7.24
CA THR A 150 24.00 24.72 7.82
C THR A 150 23.32 23.41 8.25
N ALA A 151 21.99 23.36 8.25
CA ALA A 151 21.20 22.21 8.72
C ALA A 151 20.38 21.54 7.61
N GLY A 152 20.10 20.25 7.79
CA GLY A 152 19.26 19.48 6.87
C GLY A 152 17.74 19.72 7.08
N PRO A 153 16.87 19.35 6.11
CA PRO A 153 15.44 19.62 6.15
C PRO A 153 14.70 19.15 7.42
N ARG A 154 15.12 18.03 8.02
CA ARG A 154 14.53 17.51 9.27
C ARG A 154 14.80 18.42 10.47
N GLN A 155 16.01 18.94 10.58
CA GLN A 155 16.40 19.85 11.65
C GLN A 155 15.68 21.19 11.50
N ILE A 156 15.56 21.68 10.26
CA ILE A 156 14.77 22.90 9.95
C ILE A 156 13.31 22.67 10.36
N SER A 157 12.70 21.55 9.98
CA SER A 157 11.32 21.23 10.34
C SER A 157 11.08 21.20 11.85
N HIS A 158 12.04 20.64 12.61
CA HIS A 158 11.98 20.62 14.07
C HIS A 158 12.11 22.02 14.67
N ALA A 159 13.06 22.82 14.20
CA ALA A 159 13.24 24.20 14.64
C ALA A 159 12.02 25.08 14.30
N ALA A 160 11.46 24.91 13.11
CA ALA A 160 10.29 25.66 12.65
C ALA A 160 9.05 25.33 13.49
N LYS A 161 8.88 24.06 13.88
CA LYS A 161 7.86 23.67 14.87
C LYS A 161 8.09 24.37 16.22
N ASN A 162 9.30 24.30 16.78
CA ASN A 162 9.60 24.89 18.08
C ASN A 162 9.44 26.42 18.08
N LEU A 163 9.82 27.09 16.98
CA LEU A 163 9.62 28.53 16.81
C LEU A 163 8.13 28.86 16.83
N ARG A 164 7.33 28.15 16.04
CA ARG A 164 5.88 28.33 16.01
C ARG A 164 5.26 28.11 17.38
N ASP A 165 5.62 27.02 18.07
CA ASP A 165 5.06 26.70 19.39
C ASP A 165 5.45 27.77 20.46
N ARG A 166 6.49 28.60 20.22
CA ARG A 166 6.85 29.74 21.06
C ARG A 166 6.10 31.03 20.68
N LEU A 167 5.91 31.27 19.39
CA LEU A 167 5.21 32.46 18.87
C LEU A 167 3.68 32.34 18.95
N ASP A 168 3.18 31.11 18.96
CA ASP A 168 1.78 30.74 19.08
C ASP A 168 1.66 29.67 20.18
N PRO A 169 1.79 30.06 21.46
CA PRO A 169 1.73 29.14 22.59
C PRO A 169 0.34 28.52 22.79
N ASP A 170 -0.71 29.25 22.40
CA ASP A 170 -2.09 28.76 22.44
C ASP A 170 -2.35 27.71 21.35
N GLY A 171 -1.63 27.82 20.22
CA GLY A 171 -1.72 26.90 19.10
C GLY A 171 -3.09 26.95 18.42
N ARG A 172 -3.35 25.95 17.57
CA ARG A 172 -4.72 25.74 17.09
C ARG A 172 -5.53 25.20 18.26
N GLU A 173 -6.64 25.86 18.57
CA GLU A 173 -7.68 25.32 19.46
C GLU A 173 -7.88 23.84 19.08
N PRO A 174 -7.71 22.90 20.03
CA PRO A 174 -7.93 21.51 19.77
C PRO A 174 -9.36 21.40 19.24
N LYS A 175 -9.49 21.14 17.94
CA LYS A 175 -10.70 20.52 17.47
C LYS A 175 -10.66 19.16 18.14
N ASP A 176 -11.41 19.00 19.23
CA ASP A 176 -11.99 17.72 19.58
C ASP A 176 -13.14 17.56 18.58
N PRO A 177 -12.91 17.00 17.38
CA PRO A 177 -14.05 16.49 16.64
C PRO A 177 -14.75 15.50 17.59
N ASP A 178 -16.08 15.49 17.59
CA ASP A 178 -16.82 14.36 18.14
C ASP A 178 -16.08 13.08 17.68
N PRO A 179 -15.74 12.16 18.60
CA PRO A 179 -14.91 11.01 18.27
C PRO A 179 -15.59 10.21 17.16
N ALA A 180 -15.22 10.49 15.92
CA ALA A 180 -15.67 9.74 14.78
C ALA A 180 -15.15 8.33 14.98
N GLU A 181 -16.03 7.33 14.80
CA GLU A 181 -15.60 5.94 14.86
C GLU A 181 -14.33 5.76 14.03
N PRO A 182 -13.23 5.27 14.64
CA PRO A 182 -11.96 5.22 13.97
C PRO A 182 -12.07 4.31 12.75
N ARG A 183 -11.77 4.87 11.57
CA ARG A 183 -11.83 4.13 10.31
C ARG A 183 -10.63 3.21 10.23
N HIS A 184 -10.87 1.92 10.46
CA HIS A 184 -9.87 0.87 10.32
C HIS A 184 -9.91 0.30 8.90
N GLU A 185 -8.82 0.44 8.16
CA GLU A 185 -8.67 -0.10 6.81
C GLU A 185 -7.44 -1.03 6.79
N LEU A 186 -7.64 -2.26 6.31
CA LEU A 186 -6.59 -3.26 6.14
C LEU A 186 -6.60 -3.73 4.68
N GLY A 187 -5.46 -3.60 4.00
CA GLY A 187 -5.28 -4.07 2.64
C GLY A 187 -4.08 -5.01 2.52
N PHE A 188 -4.22 -6.04 1.70
CA PHE A 188 -3.14 -6.95 1.33
C PHE A 188 -2.65 -6.58 -0.07
N VAL A 189 -1.33 -6.60 -0.27
CA VAL A 189 -0.68 -6.28 -1.54
C VAL A 189 0.22 -7.45 -1.92
N THR A 190 0.09 -7.94 -3.14
CA THR A 190 1.05 -8.89 -3.72
C THR A 190 1.94 -8.15 -4.70
N HIS A 191 3.26 -8.27 -4.49
CA HIS A 191 4.27 -7.65 -5.33
C HIS A 191 4.64 -8.55 -6.51
N ARG A 192 5.23 -7.98 -7.56
CA ARG A 192 5.60 -8.72 -8.78
C ARG A 192 6.69 -9.76 -8.55
N ASP A 193 7.50 -9.57 -7.50
CA ASP A 193 8.55 -10.50 -7.08
C ASP A 193 8.02 -11.66 -6.22
N GLY A 194 6.69 -11.75 -6.03
CA GLY A 194 6.04 -12.78 -5.21
C GLY A 194 6.02 -12.48 -3.72
N THR A 195 6.57 -11.34 -3.27
CA THR A 195 6.46 -10.94 -1.86
C THR A 195 5.08 -10.35 -1.55
N HIS A 196 4.70 -10.37 -0.26
CA HIS A 196 3.41 -9.87 0.20
C HIS A 196 3.58 -8.74 1.22
N GLY A 197 2.74 -7.72 1.08
CA GLY A 197 2.70 -6.55 1.95
C GLY A 197 1.33 -6.35 2.60
N ILE A 198 1.32 -5.66 3.73
CA ILE A 198 0.10 -5.24 4.43
C ILE A 198 0.10 -3.72 4.54
N LYS A 199 -1.02 -3.09 4.20
CA LYS A 199 -1.28 -1.67 4.43
C LYS A 199 -2.36 -1.53 5.50
N ILE A 200 -2.02 -0.86 6.60
CA ILE A 200 -2.94 -0.62 7.72
C ILE A 200 -3.15 0.88 7.89
N LYS A 201 -4.42 1.27 8.04
CA LYS A 201 -4.83 2.57 8.57
C LYS A 201 -5.68 2.31 9.80
N THR A 202 -5.28 2.81 10.94
CA THR A 202 -5.92 2.54 12.23
C THR A 202 -5.68 3.70 13.19
N ASP A 203 -6.38 3.71 14.32
CA ASP A 203 -6.26 4.73 15.34
C ASP A 203 -4.98 4.60 16.18
N ALA A 204 -4.75 5.60 17.02
CA ALA A 204 -3.56 5.69 17.87
C ALA A 204 -3.48 4.57 18.93
N GLU A 205 -4.61 4.15 19.49
CA GLU A 205 -4.66 3.09 20.50
C GLU A 205 -4.31 1.74 19.86
N THR A 206 -4.94 1.39 18.73
CA THR A 206 -4.70 0.11 18.06
C THR A 206 -3.24 -0.03 17.61
N ILE A 207 -2.65 1.00 17.00
CA ILE A 207 -1.25 0.94 16.57
C ILE A 207 -0.29 0.91 17.77
N ALA A 208 -0.61 1.59 18.88
CA ALA A 208 0.18 1.54 20.09
C ALA A 208 0.16 0.12 20.70
N ARG A 209 -1.00 -0.53 20.75
CA ARG A 209 -1.15 -1.92 21.22
C ARG A 209 -0.39 -2.90 20.33
N LEU A 210 -0.46 -2.77 19.01
CA LEU A 210 0.31 -3.61 18.08
C LEU A 210 1.81 -3.45 18.32
N LYS A 211 2.32 -2.21 18.40
CA LYS A 211 3.73 -1.92 18.68
C LYS A 211 4.17 -2.53 20.00
N ALA A 212 3.41 -2.31 21.08
CA ALA A 212 3.70 -2.86 22.40
C ALA A 212 3.69 -4.40 22.42
N THR A 213 2.88 -5.03 21.57
CA THR A 213 2.83 -6.49 21.43
C THR A 213 4.02 -7.06 20.66
N LEU A 214 4.49 -6.35 19.63
CA LEU A 214 5.63 -6.77 18.83
C LEU A 214 6.97 -6.51 19.53
N ASP A 215 7.09 -5.43 20.31
CA ASP A 215 8.36 -5.00 20.92
C ASP A 215 9.11 -6.11 21.69
N PRO A 216 8.45 -6.96 22.51
CA PRO A 216 9.12 -8.08 23.18
C PRO A 216 9.68 -9.14 22.24
N LEU A 217 9.13 -9.26 21.02
CA LEU A 217 9.53 -10.25 20.00
C LEU A 217 10.66 -9.74 19.10
N VAL A 218 10.97 -8.44 19.10
CA VAL A 218 11.97 -7.78 18.24
C VAL A 218 13.41 -7.92 18.78
N LYS A 219 13.59 -8.55 19.96
CA LYS A 219 14.90 -8.71 20.60
C LYS A 219 15.96 -9.26 19.63
N PRO A 220 17.14 -8.61 19.51
CA PRO A 220 18.20 -9.10 18.64
C PRO A 220 18.58 -10.54 19.00
N ARG A 221 18.76 -11.38 17.98
CA ARG A 221 19.26 -12.76 18.10
C ARG A 221 20.45 -12.90 17.14
N PRO A 222 21.70 -12.76 17.61
CA PRO A 222 22.88 -13.01 16.77
C PRO A 222 22.93 -14.48 16.33
N ALA A 223 23.54 -14.76 15.18
CA ALA A 223 23.59 -16.12 14.62
C ALA A 223 24.52 -17.05 15.40
N SER A 224 25.51 -16.49 16.11
CA SER A 224 26.36 -17.19 17.08
C SER A 224 26.73 -16.25 18.24
N GLU A 225 27.16 -16.83 19.37
CA GLU A 225 27.71 -16.04 20.49
C GLU A 225 28.99 -15.29 20.10
N GLU A 226 29.75 -15.78 19.11
CA GLU A 226 31.01 -15.20 18.62
C GLU A 226 30.81 -13.97 17.72
N GLU A 227 29.75 -13.93 16.90
CA GLU A 227 29.49 -12.79 16.00
C GLU A 227 28.97 -11.55 16.73
N GLY A 228 28.45 -11.71 17.96
CA GLY A 228 28.10 -10.66 18.92
C GLY A 228 26.98 -9.69 18.51
N ARG A 229 26.65 -9.58 17.22
CA ARG A 229 25.68 -8.62 16.67
C ARG A 229 24.71 -9.29 15.70
N ASP A 230 23.43 -9.03 15.91
CA ASP A 230 22.37 -9.39 14.96
C ASP A 230 22.53 -8.54 13.67
N THR A 231 22.73 -9.21 12.54
CA THR A 231 22.94 -8.58 11.23
C THR A 231 21.64 -8.12 10.58
N ARG A 232 20.48 -8.59 11.07
CA ARG A 232 19.17 -8.15 10.57
C ARG A 232 18.91 -6.69 10.94
N SER A 233 18.42 -5.95 9.96
CA SER A 233 17.88 -4.61 10.15
C SER A 233 16.77 -4.60 11.20
N GLN A 234 16.46 -3.41 11.73
CA GLN A 234 15.32 -3.24 12.62
C GLN A 234 14.01 -3.67 11.94
N TRP A 235 13.88 -3.46 10.63
CA TRP A 235 12.70 -3.78 9.84
C TRP A 235 12.52 -5.29 9.66
N GLU A 236 13.61 -6.02 9.41
CA GLU A 236 13.57 -7.49 9.34
C GLU A 236 13.16 -8.10 10.69
N ARG A 237 13.72 -7.60 11.79
CA ARG A 237 13.33 -8.07 13.14
C ARG A 237 11.87 -7.77 13.48
N LEU A 238 11.34 -6.62 13.05
CA LEU A 238 9.92 -6.30 13.16
C LEU A 238 9.05 -7.24 12.30
N GLY A 239 9.52 -7.60 11.10
CA GLY A 239 8.87 -8.59 10.24
C GLY A 239 8.80 -9.97 10.91
N ASP A 240 9.91 -10.44 11.47
CA ASP A 240 9.97 -11.71 12.19
C ASP A 240 9.07 -11.72 13.43
N ALA A 241 9.07 -10.61 14.18
CA ALA A 241 8.18 -10.41 15.32
C ALA A 241 6.71 -10.48 14.91
N PHE A 242 6.35 -9.87 13.78
CA PHE A 242 4.99 -9.93 13.24
C PHE A 242 4.61 -11.36 12.81
N ALA A 243 5.50 -12.08 12.14
CA ALA A 243 5.27 -13.48 11.77
C ALA A 243 5.08 -14.38 13.00
N ALA A 244 5.86 -14.16 14.07
CA ALA A 244 5.67 -14.84 15.34
C ALA A 244 4.34 -14.48 16.00
N PHE A 245 3.95 -13.20 16.01
CA PHE A 245 2.67 -12.74 16.52
C PHE A 245 1.48 -13.39 15.81
N VAL A 246 1.52 -13.50 14.47
CA VAL A 246 0.47 -14.19 13.70
C VAL A 246 0.36 -15.66 14.10
N ARG A 247 1.49 -16.38 14.21
CA ARG A 247 1.49 -17.79 14.66
C ARG A 247 0.92 -17.96 16.07
N ILE A 248 1.32 -17.10 17.02
CA ILE A 248 0.79 -17.12 18.39
C ILE A 248 -0.72 -16.86 18.37
N GLY A 249 -1.16 -15.88 17.58
CA GLY A 249 -2.57 -15.56 17.40
C GLY A 249 -3.37 -16.77 16.90
N MET A 250 -2.91 -17.44 15.84
CA MET A 250 -3.59 -18.62 15.29
C MET A 250 -3.79 -19.76 16.29
N GLY A 251 -2.90 -19.90 17.27
CA GLY A 251 -3.04 -20.88 18.36
C GLY A 251 -4.00 -20.47 19.48
N ASN A 252 -4.54 -19.25 19.46
CA ASN A 252 -5.42 -18.74 20.52
C ASN A 252 -6.88 -19.20 20.28
N PRO A 253 -7.48 -19.97 21.21
CA PRO A 253 -8.84 -20.50 21.04
C PRO A 253 -9.94 -19.43 21.02
N LYS A 254 -9.61 -18.17 21.40
CA LYS A 254 -10.53 -17.03 21.32
C LYS A 254 -10.59 -16.37 19.94
N ILE A 255 -9.68 -16.71 19.02
CA ILE A 255 -9.83 -16.29 17.62
C ILE A 255 -10.99 -17.08 17.00
N PRO A 256 -11.95 -16.42 16.33
CA PRO A 256 -13.09 -17.11 15.74
C PRO A 256 -12.66 -18.26 14.82
N SER A 257 -13.10 -19.47 15.18
CA SER A 257 -13.00 -20.66 14.34
C SER A 257 -13.90 -20.53 13.13
N GLN A 258 -13.47 -21.03 11.98
CA GLN A 258 -14.38 -21.24 10.84
C GLN A 258 -14.98 -22.64 10.98
N ALA A 259 -16.31 -22.71 11.19
CA ALA A 259 -17.07 -23.97 11.27
C ALA A 259 -16.56 -24.98 12.34
N GLY A 260 -16.08 -24.48 13.49
CA GLY A 260 -15.68 -25.31 14.63
C GLY A 260 -14.23 -25.82 14.61
N ASP A 261 -13.44 -25.46 13.59
CA ASP A 261 -12.00 -25.75 13.51
C ASP A 261 -11.17 -24.46 13.62
N SER A 262 -9.98 -24.53 14.20
CA SER A 262 -9.04 -23.40 14.26
C SER A 262 -8.73 -22.84 12.87
N VAL A 263 -8.26 -21.58 12.79
CA VAL A 263 -7.88 -21.00 11.50
C VAL A 263 -6.70 -21.79 10.92
N HIS A 264 -6.93 -22.51 9.82
CA HIS A 264 -5.90 -23.27 9.11
C HIS A 264 -5.59 -22.63 7.76
N VAL A 265 -4.32 -22.65 7.38
CA VAL A 265 -3.90 -22.40 6.00
C VAL A 265 -3.77 -23.75 5.31
N VAL A 266 -4.37 -23.89 4.13
CA VAL A 266 -4.33 -25.14 3.35
C VAL A 266 -3.21 -25.03 2.33
N VAL A 267 -2.34 -26.04 2.30
CA VAL A 267 -1.33 -26.22 1.26
C VAL A 267 -1.73 -27.43 0.44
N THR A 268 -1.93 -27.24 -0.86
CA THR A 268 -2.18 -28.32 -1.81
C THR A 268 -0.91 -28.55 -2.62
N VAL A 269 -0.39 -29.77 -2.62
CA VAL A 269 0.82 -30.14 -3.35
C VAL A 269 0.61 -31.53 -3.95
N GLY A 270 1.03 -31.71 -5.20
CA GLY A 270 1.00 -33.03 -5.83
C GLY A 270 1.97 -33.99 -5.13
N LEU A 271 1.65 -35.29 -5.20
CA LEU A 271 2.42 -36.30 -4.47
C LEU A 271 3.87 -36.41 -4.96
N ASP A 272 4.09 -36.25 -6.26
CA ASP A 272 5.42 -36.35 -6.86
C ASP A 272 6.25 -35.09 -6.57
N GLU A 273 5.63 -33.91 -6.60
CA GLU A 273 6.26 -32.65 -6.20
C GLU A 273 6.64 -32.67 -4.71
N LEU A 274 5.76 -33.22 -3.85
CA LEU A 274 6.05 -33.36 -2.42
C LEU A 274 7.20 -34.33 -2.15
N LYS A 275 7.26 -35.47 -2.87
CA LYS A 275 8.31 -36.48 -2.73
C LYS A 275 9.67 -35.98 -3.24
N THR A 276 9.67 -35.38 -4.42
CA THR A 276 10.90 -34.91 -5.08
C THR A 276 11.39 -33.60 -4.48
N GLY A 277 10.49 -32.78 -3.92
CA GLY A 277 10.77 -31.39 -3.53
C GLY A 277 10.94 -30.45 -4.72
N ILE A 278 10.62 -30.90 -5.94
CA ILE A 278 10.77 -30.14 -7.17
C ILE A 278 9.38 -29.91 -7.74
N GLY A 279 9.06 -28.65 -8.06
CA GLY A 279 7.74 -28.26 -8.58
C GLY A 279 7.08 -27.18 -7.75
N ARG A 280 5.76 -27.03 -7.92
CA ARG A 280 4.94 -26.01 -7.27
C ARG A 280 3.93 -26.67 -6.33
N ALA A 281 3.54 -25.91 -5.31
CA ALA A 281 2.40 -26.20 -4.46
C ALA A 281 1.51 -24.95 -4.42
N CYS A 282 0.25 -25.09 -4.08
CA CYS A 282 -0.68 -23.98 -3.91
C CYS A 282 -0.93 -23.73 -2.43
N LEU A 283 -0.58 -22.54 -1.94
CA LEU A 283 -0.96 -22.02 -0.63
C LEU A 283 -2.27 -21.25 -0.77
N ASP A 284 -3.32 -21.72 -0.12
CA ASP A 284 -4.63 -21.06 -0.17
C ASP A 284 -4.52 -19.58 0.23
N LEU A 285 -5.31 -18.72 -0.44
CA LEU A 285 -5.33 -17.25 -0.33
C LEU A 285 -4.11 -16.50 -0.89
N VAL A 286 -3.01 -17.19 -1.17
CA VAL A 286 -1.75 -16.57 -1.61
C VAL A 286 -1.39 -16.95 -3.04
N GLY A 287 -1.60 -18.22 -3.42
CA GLY A 287 -1.23 -18.76 -4.72
C GLY A 287 -0.04 -19.70 -4.61
N ASP A 288 0.77 -19.76 -5.65
CA ASP A 288 1.79 -20.79 -5.77
C ASP A 288 3.02 -20.51 -4.91
N ILE A 289 3.48 -21.55 -4.22
CA ILE A 289 4.74 -21.62 -3.48
C ILE A 289 5.61 -22.75 -4.04
N SER A 290 6.89 -22.79 -3.69
CA SER A 290 7.73 -23.92 -4.10
C SER A 290 7.36 -25.20 -3.35
N ALA A 291 7.56 -26.36 -3.98
CA ALA A 291 7.42 -27.64 -3.30
C ALA A 291 8.35 -27.76 -2.07
N THR A 292 9.51 -27.10 -2.09
CA THR A 292 10.42 -26.98 -0.93
C THR A 292 9.76 -26.23 0.23
N ASP A 293 9.12 -25.07 -0.03
CA ASP A 293 8.43 -24.31 1.00
C ASP A 293 7.24 -25.08 1.57
N ALA A 294 6.49 -25.78 0.70
CA ALA A 294 5.41 -26.67 1.12
C ALA A 294 5.90 -27.79 2.05
N ARG A 295 7.09 -28.36 1.79
CA ARG A 295 7.71 -29.37 2.68
C ARG A 295 8.13 -28.78 4.02
N LEU A 296 8.66 -27.57 4.04
CA LEU A 296 9.01 -26.87 5.29
C LEU A 296 7.76 -26.58 6.11
N LEU A 297 6.67 -26.13 5.48
CA LEU A 297 5.38 -25.94 6.15
C LEU A 297 4.83 -27.27 6.69
N ALA A 298 5.00 -28.37 5.96
CA ALA A 298 4.54 -29.69 6.39
C ALA A 298 5.18 -30.20 7.69
N CYS A 299 6.37 -29.72 8.06
CA CYS A 299 7.04 -30.11 9.32
C CYS A 299 6.25 -29.74 10.57
N ASP A 300 5.55 -28.60 10.55
CA ASP A 300 4.80 -28.05 11.69
C ASP A 300 3.27 -28.13 11.50
N CYS A 301 2.80 -28.81 10.44
CA CYS A 301 1.39 -28.87 10.06
C CYS A 301 0.79 -30.27 10.22
N LYS A 302 -0.53 -30.32 10.45
CA LYS A 302 -1.29 -31.57 10.28
C LYS A 302 -1.40 -31.88 8.78
N VAL A 303 -0.60 -32.83 8.30
CA VAL A 303 -0.70 -33.32 6.92
C VAL A 303 -1.89 -34.28 6.82
N ILE A 304 -2.89 -33.89 6.02
CA ILE A 304 -4.06 -34.72 5.73
C ILE A 304 -3.94 -35.17 4.28
N PRO A 305 -3.59 -36.45 4.00
CA PRO A 305 -3.57 -36.96 2.64
C PRO A 305 -4.98 -36.91 2.05
N VAL A 306 -5.17 -36.11 0.99
CA VAL A 306 -6.39 -36.14 0.18
C VAL A 306 -6.16 -37.13 -0.95
N THR A 307 -6.00 -38.40 -0.56
CA THR A 307 -6.11 -39.49 -1.51
C THR A 307 -7.59 -39.67 -1.84
N LEU A 308 -7.89 -40.14 -3.04
CA LEU A 308 -9.13 -40.86 -3.29
C LEU A 308 -9.11 -42.11 -2.38
N GLY A 309 -9.52 -41.94 -1.12
CA GLY A 309 -9.62 -42.93 -0.05
C GLY A 309 -8.33 -43.70 0.30
N SER A 310 -7.65 -43.34 1.39
CA SER A 310 -6.71 -44.29 2.03
C SER A 310 -6.51 -44.17 3.56
N HIS A 311 -7.13 -43.21 4.26
CA HIS A 311 -7.09 -43.15 5.74
C HIS A 311 -8.47 -43.12 6.43
N GLY A 312 -9.54 -43.52 5.74
CA GLY A 312 -10.78 -43.98 6.39
C GLY A 312 -11.66 -42.93 7.10
N GLU A 313 -11.47 -41.62 6.86
CA GLU A 313 -12.51 -40.64 7.21
C GLU A 313 -13.68 -40.79 6.21
N PRO A 314 -14.93 -41.02 6.67
CA PRO A 314 -16.07 -41.19 5.76
C PRO A 314 -16.32 -39.89 4.99
N LEU A 315 -15.93 -39.88 3.71
CA LEU A 315 -16.28 -38.84 2.73
C LEU A 315 -17.75 -38.95 2.26
N ASP A 316 -18.43 -40.01 2.70
CA ASP A 316 -19.86 -40.21 2.59
C ASP A 316 -20.43 -40.48 4.00
N VAL A 317 -21.27 -39.57 4.48
CA VAL A 317 -21.97 -39.71 5.77
C VAL A 317 -23.48 -39.88 5.56
N GLY A 318 -23.91 -40.07 4.30
CA GLY A 318 -25.30 -40.28 3.92
C GLY A 318 -26.24 -39.25 4.53
N ARG A 319 -27.24 -39.74 5.26
CA ARG A 319 -28.24 -38.93 5.96
C ARG A 319 -27.96 -38.73 7.45
N ALA A 320 -26.86 -39.27 7.98
CA ALA A 320 -26.52 -39.13 9.40
C ALA A 320 -26.20 -37.68 9.80
N GLN A 321 -25.74 -36.87 8.84
CA GLN A 321 -25.45 -35.46 9.03
C GLN A 321 -25.91 -34.63 7.83
N ARG A 322 -26.58 -33.50 8.11
CA ARG A 322 -27.01 -32.56 7.08
C ARG A 322 -25.88 -31.69 6.56
N LEU A 323 -24.96 -31.28 7.43
CA LEU A 323 -23.86 -30.40 7.06
C LEU A 323 -22.66 -31.22 6.59
N ALA A 324 -21.96 -30.73 5.57
CA ALA A 324 -20.73 -31.36 5.11
C ALA A 324 -19.69 -31.39 6.25
N THR A 325 -19.06 -32.53 6.46
CA THR A 325 -18.01 -32.71 7.46
C THR A 325 -16.78 -31.86 7.11
N PRO A 326 -15.88 -31.56 8.06
CA PRO A 326 -14.62 -30.87 7.75
C PRO A 326 -13.81 -31.59 6.66
N ALA A 327 -13.81 -32.93 6.65
CA ALA A 327 -13.17 -33.74 5.62
C ALA A 327 -13.78 -33.52 4.23
N GLN A 328 -15.11 -33.53 4.15
CA GLN A 328 -15.83 -33.27 2.90
C GLN A 328 -15.62 -31.83 2.42
N ARG A 329 -15.62 -30.85 3.32
CA ARG A 329 -15.33 -29.44 2.97
C ARG A 329 -13.93 -29.27 2.40
N ARG A 330 -12.91 -29.94 2.96
CA ARG A 330 -11.54 -29.91 2.43
C ARG A 330 -11.48 -30.54 1.02
N ALA A 331 -12.09 -31.69 0.84
CA ALA A 331 -12.14 -32.36 -0.46
C ALA A 331 -12.85 -31.49 -1.53
N LEU A 332 -13.96 -30.83 -1.16
CA LEU A 332 -14.68 -29.92 -2.04
C LEU A 332 -13.89 -28.65 -2.36
N ALA A 333 -13.15 -28.09 -1.39
CA ALA A 333 -12.30 -26.93 -1.62
C ALA A 333 -11.19 -27.21 -2.65
N ILE A 334 -10.62 -28.42 -2.60
CA ILE A 334 -9.60 -28.87 -3.57
C ILE A 334 -10.23 -29.12 -4.94
N ARG A 335 -11.37 -29.83 -4.99
CA ARG A 335 -12.03 -30.20 -6.25
C ARG A 335 -12.61 -28.98 -6.99
N ASP A 336 -13.28 -28.09 -6.25
CA ASP A 336 -14.05 -26.99 -6.83
C ASP A 336 -13.25 -25.67 -6.89
N GLY A 337 -12.19 -25.53 -6.08
CA GLY A 337 -11.29 -24.36 -6.03
C GLY A 337 -11.92 -23.05 -5.52
N GLY A 338 -13.24 -23.02 -5.36
CA GLY A 338 -14.04 -21.84 -5.02
C GLY A 338 -15.51 -22.08 -5.35
N CYS A 339 -16.25 -21.02 -5.65
CA CYS A 339 -17.62 -21.16 -6.14
C CYS A 339 -17.59 -21.81 -7.52
N ALA A 340 -18.15 -23.01 -7.66
CA ALA A 340 -18.12 -23.76 -8.92
C ALA A 340 -19.03 -23.17 -10.03
N PHE A 341 -19.85 -22.16 -9.71
CA PHE A 341 -20.76 -21.54 -10.68
C PHE A 341 -19.96 -20.81 -11.78
N PRO A 342 -20.31 -20.95 -13.07
CA PRO A 342 -19.54 -20.39 -14.18
C PRO A 342 -19.24 -18.89 -14.04
N GLY A 343 -17.95 -18.53 -14.08
CA GLY A 343 -17.49 -17.14 -14.06
C GLY A 343 -17.45 -16.49 -12.67
N CYS A 344 -17.68 -17.23 -11.59
CA CYS A 344 -17.51 -16.72 -10.23
C CYS A 344 -16.06 -16.88 -9.76
N ASP A 345 -15.53 -15.90 -9.03
CA ASP A 345 -14.18 -15.91 -8.45
C ASP A 345 -14.19 -16.06 -6.91
N ALA A 346 -15.37 -16.24 -6.30
CA ALA A 346 -15.51 -16.32 -4.85
C ALA A 346 -14.72 -17.52 -4.29
N PRO A 347 -13.83 -17.32 -3.30
CA PRO A 347 -12.96 -18.38 -2.80
C PRO A 347 -13.73 -19.36 -1.90
N PRO A 348 -13.18 -20.56 -1.61
CA PRO A 348 -13.87 -21.61 -0.84
C PRO A 348 -14.40 -21.15 0.53
N GLN A 349 -13.72 -20.20 1.18
CA GLN A 349 -14.09 -19.63 2.47
C GLN A 349 -15.41 -18.83 2.42
N GLN A 350 -15.77 -18.31 1.25
CA GLN A 350 -17.04 -17.62 1.01
C GLN A 350 -18.13 -18.57 0.48
N CYS A 351 -17.84 -19.87 0.43
CA CYS A 351 -18.71 -20.89 -0.14
C CYS A 351 -19.27 -21.85 0.91
N THR A 352 -20.46 -22.32 0.62
CA THR A 352 -21.16 -23.39 1.33
C THR A 352 -21.20 -24.63 0.46
N ALA A 353 -21.06 -25.82 1.07
CA ALA A 353 -21.33 -27.08 0.39
C ALA A 353 -22.85 -27.20 0.18
N HIS A 354 -23.26 -27.20 -1.08
CA HIS A 354 -24.63 -27.30 -1.53
C HIS A 354 -24.91 -28.70 -2.06
N HIS A 355 -26.03 -29.29 -1.67
CA HIS A 355 -26.45 -30.58 -2.19
C HIS A 355 -27.02 -30.45 -3.60
N ILE A 356 -26.56 -31.25 -4.55
CA ILE A 356 -27.06 -31.26 -5.93
C ILE A 356 -28.50 -31.79 -5.97
N VAL A 357 -28.71 -33.02 -5.48
CA VAL A 357 -30.02 -33.48 -5.04
C VAL A 357 -30.25 -32.87 -3.67
N PHE A 358 -31.21 -31.94 -3.55
CA PHE A 358 -31.36 -31.18 -2.33
C PHE A 358 -31.62 -32.08 -1.12
N TRP A 359 -31.12 -31.68 0.05
CA TRP A 359 -31.39 -32.37 1.31
C TRP A 359 -32.89 -32.52 1.60
N ALA A 360 -33.70 -31.50 1.25
CA ALA A 360 -35.17 -31.54 1.38
C ALA A 360 -35.82 -32.59 0.46
N HIS A 361 -35.14 -32.99 -0.61
CA HIS A 361 -35.55 -34.02 -1.57
C HIS A 361 -34.76 -35.32 -1.37
N HIS A 362 -34.42 -35.63 -0.12
CA HIS A 362 -33.71 -36.86 0.29
C HIS A 362 -32.28 -37.01 -0.23
N GLY A 363 -31.63 -35.92 -0.67
CA GLY A 363 -30.21 -35.94 -1.00
C GLY A 363 -29.32 -36.34 0.18
N GLU A 364 -28.26 -37.09 -0.13
CA GLU A 364 -27.24 -37.55 0.82
C GLU A 364 -26.05 -36.59 0.89
N THR A 365 -25.42 -36.52 2.06
CA THR A 365 -24.19 -35.75 2.27
C THR A 365 -22.98 -36.61 1.90
N ARG A 366 -22.67 -36.64 0.59
CA ARG A 366 -21.53 -37.33 -0.02
C ARG A 366 -20.86 -36.45 -1.07
N ILE A 367 -19.57 -36.64 -1.34
CA ILE A 367 -18.79 -35.80 -2.28
C ILE A 367 -19.46 -35.65 -3.65
N ASP A 368 -20.01 -36.73 -4.20
CA ASP A 368 -20.64 -36.74 -5.54
C ASP A 368 -21.99 -36.03 -5.58
N ASN A 369 -22.57 -35.71 -4.41
CA ASN A 369 -23.81 -34.95 -4.29
C ASN A 369 -23.59 -33.55 -3.69
N LEU A 370 -22.34 -33.12 -3.52
CA LEU A 370 -22.01 -31.81 -2.95
C LEU A 370 -21.23 -30.96 -3.95
N VAL A 371 -21.42 -29.65 -3.90
CA VAL A 371 -20.67 -28.66 -4.69
C VAL A 371 -20.50 -27.37 -3.89
N LEU A 372 -19.36 -26.68 -4.02
CA LEU A 372 -19.18 -25.35 -3.42
C LEU A 372 -19.86 -24.25 -4.23
N VAL A 373 -20.70 -23.47 -3.55
CA VAL A 373 -21.33 -22.26 -4.10
C VAL A 373 -21.34 -21.13 -3.08
N CYS A 374 -21.13 -19.90 -3.53
CA CYS A 374 -21.23 -18.71 -2.67
C CYS A 374 -22.69 -18.40 -2.34
N GLY A 375 -22.95 -17.57 -1.34
CA GLY A 375 -24.32 -17.25 -0.90
C GLY A 375 -25.22 -16.68 -2.02
N LYS A 376 -24.66 -15.98 -3.01
CA LYS A 376 -25.40 -15.51 -4.19
C LYS A 376 -25.87 -16.68 -5.07
N HIS A 377 -24.95 -17.55 -5.49
CA HIS A 377 -25.26 -18.66 -6.38
C HIS A 377 -26.03 -19.78 -5.68
N HIS A 378 -25.83 -19.97 -4.38
CA HIS A 378 -26.67 -20.84 -3.55
C HIS A 378 -28.15 -20.45 -3.65
N ARG A 379 -28.46 -19.15 -3.50
CA ARG A 379 -29.84 -18.65 -3.64
C ARG A 379 -30.34 -18.75 -5.08
N LEU A 380 -29.49 -18.50 -6.06
CA LEU A 380 -29.88 -18.62 -7.47
C LEU A 380 -30.34 -20.04 -7.80
N ILE A 381 -29.53 -21.05 -7.45
CA ILE A 381 -29.83 -22.46 -7.74
C ILE A 381 -31.11 -22.91 -7.01
N HIS A 382 -31.33 -22.47 -5.77
CA HIS A 382 -32.55 -22.81 -5.05
C HIS A 382 -33.83 -22.17 -5.63
N ASN A 383 -33.73 -21.08 -6.39
CA ASN A 383 -34.87 -20.27 -6.81
C ASN A 383 -34.99 -20.14 -8.34
N SER A 384 -34.37 -21.04 -9.11
CA SER A 384 -34.43 -21.01 -10.58
C SER A 384 -34.23 -22.39 -11.18
N ASP A 385 -34.45 -22.52 -12.50
CA ASP A 385 -34.32 -23.78 -13.24
C ASP A 385 -32.86 -24.13 -13.61
N TRP A 386 -31.89 -23.59 -12.86
CA TRP A 386 -30.49 -23.98 -12.99
C TRP A 386 -30.30 -25.38 -12.39
N GLU A 387 -29.82 -26.30 -13.20
CA GLU A 387 -29.48 -27.65 -12.74
C GLU A 387 -27.97 -27.76 -12.52
N VAL A 388 -27.58 -28.62 -11.59
CA VAL A 388 -26.19 -28.94 -11.32
C VAL A 388 -26.02 -30.44 -11.44
N ARG A 389 -24.88 -30.91 -11.96
CA ARG A 389 -24.50 -32.32 -11.94
C ARG A 389 -23.00 -32.47 -11.76
N ILE A 390 -22.55 -33.62 -11.29
CA ILE A 390 -21.14 -34.03 -11.38
C ILE A 390 -20.96 -34.80 -12.67
N ALA A 391 -20.02 -34.37 -13.52
CA ALA A 391 -19.70 -35.03 -14.78
C ALA A 391 -18.85 -36.30 -14.56
N SER A 392 -18.63 -37.08 -15.63
CA SER A 392 -17.90 -38.36 -15.55
C SER A 392 -16.43 -38.21 -15.16
N ASP A 393 -15.86 -37.02 -15.29
CA ASP A 393 -14.51 -36.68 -14.83
C ASP A 393 -14.46 -36.15 -13.37
N GLY A 394 -15.60 -36.17 -12.68
CA GLY A 394 -15.71 -35.82 -11.27
C GLY A 394 -15.91 -34.33 -10.99
N TYR A 395 -16.00 -33.47 -12.00
CA TYR A 395 -16.15 -32.02 -11.81
C TYR A 395 -17.61 -31.55 -11.97
N PRO A 396 -18.02 -30.48 -11.26
CA PRO A 396 -19.37 -29.93 -11.35
C PRO A 396 -19.64 -29.20 -12.67
N GLU A 397 -20.81 -29.45 -13.25
CA GLU A 397 -21.38 -28.77 -14.41
C GLU A 397 -22.71 -28.10 -14.05
N PHE A 398 -22.89 -26.88 -14.55
CA PHE A 398 -24.10 -26.09 -14.38
C PHE A 398 -24.85 -26.01 -15.70
N ILE A 399 -26.10 -26.44 -15.71
CA ILE A 399 -26.96 -26.45 -16.88
C ILE A 399 -27.91 -25.26 -16.76
N PRO A 400 -27.81 -24.27 -17.67
CA PRO A 400 -28.68 -23.11 -17.65
C PRO A 400 -30.15 -23.47 -17.97
N PRO A 401 -31.11 -22.65 -17.52
CA PRO A 401 -32.48 -22.65 -18.02
C PRO A 401 -32.53 -22.40 -19.54
N ALA A 402 -33.55 -22.93 -20.21
CA ALA A 402 -33.72 -22.81 -21.66
C ALA A 402 -33.81 -21.35 -22.16
N PHE A 403 -34.25 -20.42 -21.31
CA PHE A 403 -34.30 -18.99 -21.65
C PHE A 403 -32.93 -18.29 -21.59
N ILE A 404 -31.94 -18.86 -20.90
CA ILE A 404 -30.55 -18.37 -20.89
C ILE A 404 -29.76 -19.02 -22.02
N ASP A 405 -30.05 -20.29 -22.32
CA ASP A 405 -29.42 -21.06 -23.39
C ASP A 405 -30.43 -22.08 -23.93
N PRO A 406 -30.97 -21.88 -25.14
CA PRO A 406 -31.95 -22.81 -25.71
C PRO A 406 -31.42 -24.24 -25.85
N ALA A 407 -30.11 -24.41 -26.02
CA ALA A 407 -29.47 -25.72 -26.11
C ALA A 407 -29.18 -26.35 -24.73
N ARG A 408 -29.39 -25.60 -23.64
CA ARG A 408 -29.05 -25.98 -22.26
C ARG A 408 -27.65 -26.59 -22.15
N ALA A 409 -26.68 -25.99 -22.84
CA ALA A 409 -25.31 -26.50 -22.88
C ALA A 409 -24.68 -26.45 -21.48
N PRO A 410 -24.08 -27.55 -20.98
CA PRO A 410 -23.41 -27.57 -19.68
C PRO A 410 -22.25 -26.57 -19.63
N ARG A 411 -22.13 -25.84 -18.52
CA ARG A 411 -21.10 -24.83 -18.28
C ARG A 411 -20.28 -25.19 -17.05
N ARG A 412 -18.96 -24.97 -17.13
CA ARG A 412 -18.04 -25.14 -16.01
C ARG A 412 -17.41 -23.81 -15.64
N ASN A 413 -17.03 -23.66 -14.38
CA ASN A 413 -16.23 -22.52 -13.98
C ASN A 413 -14.76 -22.76 -14.30
N THR A 414 -14.21 -21.97 -15.22
CA THR A 414 -12.81 -22.06 -15.62
C THR A 414 -11.89 -21.16 -14.79
N MET A 415 -12.44 -20.31 -13.92
CA MET A 415 -11.68 -19.32 -13.13
C MET A 415 -10.75 -19.94 -12.09
N HIS A 416 -11.04 -21.17 -11.64
CA HIS A 416 -10.28 -21.86 -10.58
C HIS A 416 -9.41 -23.01 -11.13
N THR A 417 -9.66 -23.47 -12.36
CA THR A 417 -8.99 -24.64 -12.99
C THR A 417 -7.54 -24.41 -13.42
N THR A 418 -7.02 -23.19 -13.38
CA THR A 418 -5.64 -22.87 -13.79
C THR A 418 -4.58 -23.14 -12.72
N ARG A 419 -4.87 -24.00 -11.74
CA ARG A 419 -3.96 -24.39 -10.65
C ARG A 419 -3.49 -25.86 -10.77
N THR A 420 -3.19 -26.32 -11.98
CA THR A 420 -2.44 -27.57 -12.22
C THR A 420 -0.96 -27.29 -12.32
#